data_AF-A0A815DUW8-F1
#
_entry.id   AF-A0A815DUW8-F1
#
_cell.length_a   1.000
_cell.length_b   1.000
_cell.length_c   1.000
_cell.angle_alpha   90.00
_cell.angle_beta   90.00
_cell.angle_gamma   90.00
#
_symmetry.space_group_name_H-M   'P 1'
#
loop_
_entity.id
_entity.type
_entity.pdbx_description
1 polymer ?
#
loop_
_entity_poly.entity_id
_entity_poly.type
_entity_poly.pdbx_seq_one_letter_code
_entity_poly.pdbx_strand_id
1 'polypeptide(L)'
;MHTARQLTFADDNNDKTSISVTILEIGAGTSLPGLVAAKIGAQNVILCDNPKIDKWLPLIRETMKLNIMIADRICIEFLDWYDEESIDGVIKKYFPSNIDIIIGSDVFFHKKDFETILALLDKLFTYKNSSLKFIGTIERRSRSTILKLNHLIYAWNMTLDIVPLNSFNGDVIHPNIIAGHDIVLFSIVKNTQK
;
A
#
# COMPACT_ATOMS: atom_id res chain seq x y z
N MET A 1 -17.30 -7.67 -22.32
CA MET A 1 -16.97 -8.63 -21.26
C MET A 1 -15.47 -8.86 -21.28
N HIS A 2 -14.70 -8.02 -20.58
CA HIS A 2 -13.28 -8.29 -20.36
C HIS A 2 -13.16 -9.02 -19.03
N THR A 3 -12.73 -10.27 -19.08
CA THR A 3 -12.50 -11.14 -17.93
C THR A 3 -11.43 -10.50 -17.04
N ALA A 4 -11.80 -10.14 -15.81
CA ALA A 4 -10.84 -9.78 -14.77
C ALA A 4 -9.93 -11.00 -14.56
N ARG A 5 -8.65 -10.88 -14.93
CA ARG A 5 -7.63 -11.85 -14.53
C ARG A 5 -7.58 -11.79 -13.01
N GLN A 6 -8.06 -12.84 -12.33
CA GLN A 6 -7.73 -13.07 -10.93
C GLN A 6 -6.21 -13.06 -10.80
N LEU A 7 -5.69 -12.37 -9.78
CA LEU A 7 -4.31 -12.53 -9.33
C LEU A 7 -4.04 -14.01 -9.07
N THR A 8 -3.41 -14.68 -10.03
CA THR A 8 -2.90 -16.04 -9.88
C THR A 8 -1.41 -15.87 -9.64
N PHE A 9 -1.00 -15.92 -8.38
CA PHE A 9 0.41 -16.14 -8.07
C PHE A 9 0.65 -17.62 -8.38
N ALA A 10 1.51 -17.90 -9.37
CA ALA A 10 1.85 -19.26 -9.73
C ALA A 10 2.67 -19.86 -8.58
N ASP A 11 2.10 -20.80 -7.85
CA ASP A 11 2.88 -21.83 -7.17
C ASP A 11 3.32 -22.81 -8.26
N ASP A 12 4.59 -23.19 -8.31
CA ASP A 12 5.19 -24.07 -9.34
C ASP A 12 4.62 -25.51 -9.33
N ASN A 13 3.56 -25.76 -8.56
CA ASN A 13 2.80 -26.99 -8.53
C ASN A 13 1.39 -26.71 -9.03
N ASN A 14 0.99 -27.46 -10.06
CA ASN A 14 -0.21 -27.34 -10.91
C ASN A 14 -1.57 -27.51 -10.18
N ASP A 15 -1.75 -26.93 -9.00
CA ASP A 15 -3.00 -26.86 -8.27
C ASP A 15 -3.50 -25.41 -8.28
N LYS A 16 -4.65 -25.16 -8.92
CA LYS A 16 -5.25 -23.81 -9.01
C LYS A 16 -5.91 -23.45 -7.67
N THR A 17 -5.09 -23.27 -6.63
CA THR A 17 -5.52 -22.61 -5.41
C THR A 17 -5.49 -21.10 -5.68
N SER A 18 -6.67 -20.48 -5.73
CA SER A 18 -6.76 -19.02 -5.79
C SER A 18 -6.14 -18.46 -4.51
N ILE A 19 -4.93 -17.91 -4.57
CA ILE A 19 -4.31 -17.28 -3.41
C ILE A 19 -5.14 -16.05 -3.04
N SER A 20 -5.84 -16.13 -1.91
CA SER A 20 -6.59 -15.00 -1.36
C SER A 20 -5.61 -13.96 -0.85
N VAL A 21 -5.56 -12.79 -1.49
CA VAL A 21 -4.69 -11.68 -1.07
C VAL A 21 -5.48 -10.64 -0.32
N THR A 22 -4.99 -10.28 0.87
CA THR A 22 -5.48 -9.18 1.70
C THR A 22 -4.51 -8.00 1.66
N ILE A 23 -5.01 -6.80 1.34
CA ILE A 23 -4.21 -5.58 1.19
C ILE A 23 -4.62 -4.55 2.23
N LEU A 24 -3.63 -3.91 2.86
CA LEU A 24 -3.82 -2.71 3.67
C LEU A 24 -3.28 -1.50 2.92
N GLU A 25 -4.12 -0.56 2.54
CA GLU A 25 -3.71 0.72 1.96
C GLU A 25 -3.62 1.79 3.05
N ILE A 26 -2.45 2.38 3.25
CA ILE A 26 -2.26 3.54 4.15
C ILE A 26 -2.24 4.84 3.35
N GLY A 27 -2.85 5.90 3.90
CA GLY A 27 -2.96 7.19 3.21
C GLY A 27 -3.78 7.09 1.93
N ALA A 28 -4.92 6.41 2.01
CA ALA A 28 -5.67 6.00 0.84
C ALA A 28 -6.16 7.19 -0.02
N GLY A 29 -6.46 8.34 0.56
CA GLY A 29 -6.87 9.54 -0.17
C GLY A 29 -8.13 9.31 -1.00
N THR A 30 -8.00 9.19 -2.32
CA THR A 30 -9.11 8.83 -3.24
C THR A 30 -9.31 7.32 -3.39
N SER A 31 -8.43 6.52 -2.78
CA SER A 31 -8.38 5.05 -2.75
C SER A 31 -8.12 4.38 -4.10
N LEU A 32 -7.57 5.10 -5.07
CA LEU A 32 -7.34 4.55 -6.40
C LEU A 32 -6.50 3.26 -6.38
N PRO A 33 -5.34 3.19 -5.69
CA PRO A 33 -4.54 1.96 -5.63
C PRO A 33 -5.32 0.76 -5.04
N GLY A 34 -5.97 0.92 -3.89
CA GLY A 34 -6.74 -0.16 -3.26
C GLY A 34 -7.94 -0.62 -4.09
N LEU A 35 -8.65 0.31 -4.74
CA LEU A 35 -9.77 -0.05 -5.62
C LEU A 35 -9.31 -0.79 -6.87
N VAL A 36 -8.17 -0.39 -7.46
CA VAL A 36 -7.55 -1.14 -8.55
C VAL A 36 -7.20 -2.54 -8.09
N ALA A 37 -6.59 -2.68 -6.90
CA ALA A 37 -6.25 -3.97 -6.34
C ALA A 37 -7.46 -4.90 -6.16
N ALA A 38 -8.57 -4.38 -5.63
CA ALA A 38 -9.83 -5.13 -5.50
C ALA A 38 -10.41 -5.54 -6.87
N LYS A 39 -10.35 -4.66 -7.88
CA LYS A 39 -10.81 -4.95 -9.26
C LYS A 39 -9.98 -6.04 -9.95
N ILE A 40 -8.68 -6.11 -9.69
CA ILE A 40 -7.80 -7.13 -10.27
C ILE A 40 -7.76 -8.43 -9.44
N GLY A 41 -8.54 -8.52 -8.36
CA GLY A 41 -8.79 -9.79 -7.67
C GLY A 41 -8.25 -9.90 -6.25
N ALA A 42 -7.78 -8.82 -5.63
CA ALA A 42 -7.59 -8.83 -4.17
C ALA A 42 -8.93 -9.13 -3.48
N GLN A 43 -8.92 -10.07 -2.54
CA GLN A 43 -10.13 -10.59 -1.92
C GLN A 43 -10.63 -9.67 -0.81
N ASN A 44 -9.70 -9.04 -0.10
CA ASN A 44 -9.97 -8.03 0.93
C ASN A 44 -9.01 -6.85 0.74
N VAL A 45 -9.54 -5.64 0.82
CA VAL A 45 -8.77 -4.40 0.80
C VAL A 45 -9.25 -3.51 1.94
N ILE A 46 -8.34 -3.18 2.85
CA ILE A 46 -8.58 -2.27 3.95
C ILE A 46 -8.02 -0.90 3.55
N LEU A 47 -8.90 0.07 3.33
CA LEU A 47 -8.55 1.43 2.99
C LEU A 47 -8.45 2.25 4.28
N CYS A 48 -7.25 2.78 4.55
CA CYS A 48 -6.96 3.56 5.75
C CYS A 48 -6.50 4.98 5.44
N ASP A 49 -7.04 5.94 6.18
CA ASP A 49 -6.55 7.32 6.17
C ASP A 49 -6.87 8.02 7.51
N ASN A 50 -6.36 9.23 7.66
CA ASN A 50 -6.43 9.98 8.89
C ASN A 50 -7.88 10.45 9.18
N PRO A 51 -8.44 10.14 10.37
CA PRO A 51 -9.80 10.56 10.75
C PRO A 51 -9.99 12.07 10.79
N LYS A 52 -8.91 12.86 10.89
CA LYS A 52 -8.94 14.33 10.91
C LYS A 52 -9.19 14.94 9.54
N ILE A 53 -9.22 14.14 8.47
CA ILE A 53 -9.55 14.62 7.12
C ILE A 53 -11.07 14.56 6.94
N ASP A 54 -11.76 15.64 7.31
CA ASP A 54 -13.24 15.72 7.33
C ASP A 54 -13.91 15.23 6.04
N LYS A 55 -13.27 15.48 4.89
CA LYS A 55 -13.83 15.16 3.57
C LYS A 55 -13.54 13.74 3.08
N TRP A 56 -12.68 13.00 3.79
CA TRP A 56 -12.22 11.69 3.32
C TRP A 56 -13.35 10.65 3.31
N LEU A 57 -14.05 10.48 4.44
CA LEU A 57 -15.13 9.49 4.50
C LEU A 57 -16.27 9.75 3.50
N PRO A 58 -16.78 11.00 3.33
CA PRO A 58 -17.73 11.31 2.27
C PRO A 58 -17.20 10.99 0.86
N LEU A 59 -15.93 11.34 0.58
CA LEU A 59 -15.30 11.04 -0.71
C LEU A 59 -15.26 9.54 -0.98
N ILE A 60 -14.78 8.74 -0.04
CA ILE A 60 -14.69 7.29 -0.22
C ILE A 60 -16.07 6.66 -0.39
N ARG A 61 -17.10 7.14 0.33
CA ARG A 61 -18.47 6.67 0.13
C ARG A 61 -18.97 6.91 -1.29
N GLU A 62 -18.71 8.08 -1.87
CA GLU A 62 -19.05 8.34 -3.28
C GLU A 62 -18.24 7.46 -4.23
N THR A 63 -16.94 7.31 -3.98
CA THR A 63 -16.09 6.39 -4.75
C THR A 63 -16.63 4.95 -4.70
N MET A 64 -17.12 4.49 -3.55
CA MET A 64 -17.70 3.15 -3.40
C MET A 64 -19.01 2.97 -4.15
N LYS A 65 -19.87 4.00 -4.21
CA LYS A 65 -21.10 3.95 -5.03
C LYS A 65 -20.78 3.73 -6.51
N LEU A 66 -19.71 4.36 -7.00
CA LEU A 66 -19.23 4.19 -8.38
C LEU A 66 -18.55 2.82 -8.63
N ASN A 67 -18.22 2.09 -7.56
CA ASN A 67 -17.48 0.82 -7.60
C ASN A 67 -18.22 -0.32 -6.88
N ILE A 68 -19.56 -0.34 -6.96
CA ILE A 68 -20.41 -1.25 -6.19
C ILE A 68 -20.05 -2.74 -6.34
N MET A 69 -19.50 -3.14 -7.50
CA MET A 69 -19.14 -4.54 -7.79
C MET A 69 -17.98 -5.09 -6.97
N ILE A 70 -17.24 -4.23 -6.25
CA ILE A 70 -16.15 -4.64 -5.34
C ILE A 70 -16.44 -4.23 -3.89
N ALA A 71 -17.63 -3.70 -3.60
CA ALA A 71 -17.92 -3.12 -2.28
C ALA A 71 -17.87 -4.13 -1.14
N ASP A 72 -18.16 -5.39 -1.41
CA ASP A 72 -18.04 -6.52 -0.48
C ASP A 72 -16.59 -6.86 -0.12
N ARG A 73 -15.61 -6.39 -0.90
CA ARG A 73 -14.17 -6.61 -0.69
C ARG A 73 -13.48 -5.45 -0.01
N ILE A 74 -14.17 -4.32 0.21
CA ILE A 74 -13.58 -3.10 0.73
C ILE A 74 -14.01 -2.88 2.18
N CYS A 75 -13.01 -2.73 3.06
CA CYS A 75 -13.18 -2.20 4.41
C CYS A 75 -12.64 -0.76 4.45
N ILE A 76 -13.30 0.13 5.19
CA ILE A 76 -12.85 1.51 5.40
C ILE A 76 -12.55 1.69 6.88
N GLU A 77 -11.33 2.13 7.19
CA GLU A 77 -10.87 2.27 8.56
C GLU A 77 -10.10 3.57 8.77
N PHE A 78 -10.10 4.06 10.00
CA PHE A 78 -9.30 5.21 10.36
C PHE A 78 -7.93 4.78 10.86
N LEU A 79 -6.89 5.41 10.33
CA LEU A 79 -5.51 5.22 10.74
C LEU A 79 -4.81 6.57 10.78
N ASP A 80 -4.60 7.09 11.99
CA ASP A 80 -3.69 8.21 12.22
C ASP A 80 -2.29 7.65 12.54
N TRP A 81 -1.31 7.96 11.68
CA TRP A 81 0.07 7.47 11.84
C TRP A 81 0.74 7.99 13.11
N TYR A 82 0.21 9.07 13.69
CA TYR A 82 0.75 9.72 14.89
C TYR A 82 0.11 9.24 16.19
N ASP A 83 -0.95 8.43 16.11
CA ASP A 83 -1.74 8.01 17.27
C ASP A 83 -1.59 6.51 17.50
N GLU A 84 -0.94 6.15 18.61
CA GLU A 84 -0.66 4.74 18.92
C GLU A 84 -1.94 3.92 19.10
N GLU A 85 -2.99 4.51 19.69
CA GLU A 85 -4.29 3.85 19.88
C GLU A 85 -4.95 3.54 18.52
N SER A 86 -4.91 4.49 17.57
CA SER A 86 -5.38 4.27 16.21
C SER A 86 -4.64 3.12 15.52
N ILE A 87 -3.31 3.06 15.66
CA ILE A 87 -2.49 2.00 15.07
C ILE A 87 -2.83 0.64 15.70
N ASP A 88 -2.90 0.57 17.04
CA ASP A 88 -3.23 -0.66 17.76
C ASP A 88 -4.64 -1.17 17.45
N GLY A 89 -5.60 -0.26 17.25
CA GLY A 89 -6.95 -0.59 16.81
C GLY A 89 -6.97 -1.33 15.47
N VAL A 90 -6.25 -0.81 14.46
CA VAL A 90 -6.12 -1.45 13.14
C VAL A 90 -5.41 -2.80 13.26
N ILE A 91 -4.32 -2.86 14.04
CA ILE A 91 -3.56 -4.10 14.23
C ILE A 91 -4.44 -5.19 14.83
N LYS A 92 -5.09 -4.89 15.97
CA LYS A 92 -5.96 -5.83 16.68
C LYS A 92 -7.09 -6.35 15.79
N LYS A 93 -7.63 -5.51 14.92
CA LYS A 93 -8.76 -5.85 14.06
C LYS A 93 -8.36 -6.70 12.85
N TYR A 94 -7.24 -6.39 12.19
CA TYR A 94 -6.93 -6.96 10.87
C TYR A 94 -5.77 -7.94 10.84
N PHE A 95 -4.80 -7.83 11.74
CA PHE A 95 -3.66 -8.74 11.73
C PHE A 95 -4.01 -10.20 12.07
N PRO A 96 -5.04 -10.50 12.88
CA PRO A 96 -5.55 -11.87 13.00
C PRO A 96 -6.03 -12.48 11.67
N SER A 97 -6.40 -11.64 10.70
CA SER A 97 -6.93 -12.07 9.39
C SER A 97 -5.85 -12.18 8.29
N ASN A 98 -4.56 -12.07 8.66
CA ASN A 98 -3.39 -12.15 7.79
C ASN A 98 -3.39 -11.13 6.63
N ILE A 99 -2.73 -9.99 6.83
CA ILE A 99 -2.47 -9.00 5.78
C ILE A 99 -1.27 -9.45 4.96
N ASP A 100 -1.38 -9.46 3.63
CA ASP A 100 -0.33 -9.94 2.74
C ASP A 100 0.60 -8.83 2.26
N ILE A 101 0.01 -7.67 1.93
CA ILE A 101 0.74 -6.53 1.37
C ILE A 101 0.19 -5.25 1.99
N ILE A 102 1.10 -4.36 2.37
CA ILE A 102 0.76 -2.97 2.67
C ILE A 102 1.08 -2.14 1.42
N ILE A 103 0.18 -1.25 1.02
CA ILE A 103 0.42 -0.31 -0.08
C ILE A 103 0.27 1.14 0.39
N GLY A 104 0.97 2.07 -0.26
CA GLY A 104 0.82 3.50 0.02
C GLY A 104 1.31 4.36 -1.14
N SER A 105 0.44 5.18 -1.70
CA SER A 105 0.78 6.03 -2.85
C SER A 105 1.17 7.43 -2.40
N ASP A 106 2.40 7.85 -2.68
CA ASP A 106 2.97 9.16 -2.30
C ASP A 106 2.85 9.51 -0.80
N VAL A 107 2.83 8.49 0.08
CA VAL A 107 2.75 8.71 1.54
C VAL A 107 4.00 9.39 2.10
N PHE A 108 5.14 9.21 1.45
CA PHE A 108 6.40 9.91 1.76
C PHE A 108 6.48 11.30 1.08
N PHE A 109 5.37 12.05 1.08
CA PHE A 109 5.30 13.41 0.53
C PHE A 109 6.02 14.44 1.41
N HIS A 110 5.69 14.49 2.71
CA HIS A 110 6.30 15.46 3.63
C HIS A 110 7.44 14.81 4.41
N LYS A 111 8.63 15.41 4.33
CA LYS A 111 9.83 14.93 5.03
C LYS A 111 9.69 14.80 6.55
N LYS A 112 8.71 15.48 7.16
CA LYS A 112 8.41 15.40 8.60
C LYS A 112 7.72 14.08 8.98
N ASP A 113 6.99 13.47 8.04
CA ASP A 113 6.19 12.26 8.29
C ASP A 113 7.01 10.98 8.09
N PHE A 114 8.24 11.05 7.55
CA PHE A 114 9.01 9.87 7.12
C PHE A 114 9.27 8.91 8.29
N GLU A 115 9.81 9.42 9.40
CA GLU A 115 10.09 8.64 10.61
C GLU A 115 8.80 8.02 11.17
N THR A 116 7.71 8.78 11.21
CA THR A 116 6.41 8.32 11.69
C THR A 116 5.86 7.17 10.85
N ILE A 117 5.94 7.27 9.52
CA ILE A 117 5.51 6.20 8.62
C ILE A 117 6.41 4.97 8.78
N LEU A 118 7.73 5.14 8.92
CA LEU A 118 8.64 4.03 9.15
C LEU A 118 8.38 3.33 10.50
N ALA A 119 8.09 4.07 11.56
CA ALA A 119 7.70 3.53 12.85
C ALA A 119 6.39 2.72 12.75
N LEU A 120 5.40 3.24 12.02
CA LEU A 120 4.18 2.50 11.70
C LEU A 120 4.50 1.19 10.96
N LEU A 121 5.27 1.24 9.88
CA LEU A 121 5.65 0.04 9.13
C LEU A 121 6.39 -0.96 10.00
N ASP A 122 7.29 -0.51 10.87
CA ASP A 122 8.04 -1.36 11.80
C ASP A 122 7.11 -2.13 12.75
N LYS A 123 6.15 -1.40 13.34
CA LYS A 123 5.13 -1.98 14.20
C LYS A 123 4.32 -3.02 13.42
N LEU A 124 3.81 -2.67 12.24
CA LEU A 124 3.04 -3.58 11.39
C LEU A 124 3.84 -4.83 10.98
N PHE A 125 5.11 -4.69 10.61
CA PHE A 125 5.97 -5.81 10.25
C PHE A 125 6.21 -6.76 11.42
N THR A 126 6.32 -6.26 12.65
CA THR A 126 6.56 -7.08 13.84
C THR A 126 5.39 -8.03 14.16
N TYR A 127 4.16 -7.67 13.77
CA TYR A 127 2.98 -8.52 13.99
C TYR A 127 2.85 -9.68 12.98
N LYS A 128 3.60 -9.68 11.87
CA LYS A 128 3.61 -10.78 10.91
C LYS A 128 4.98 -11.46 10.87
N ASN A 129 5.00 -12.78 10.94
CA ASN A 129 6.25 -13.53 10.87
C ASN A 129 6.84 -13.48 9.44
N SER A 130 7.77 -12.55 9.21
CA SER A 130 8.75 -12.45 8.09
C SER A 130 8.31 -12.22 6.64
N SER A 131 7.01 -12.27 6.28
CA SER A 131 6.58 -12.15 4.86
C SER A 131 5.87 -10.85 4.46
N LEU A 132 5.61 -9.95 5.41
CA LEU A 132 4.92 -8.69 5.11
C LEU A 132 5.87 -7.73 4.41
N LYS A 133 5.38 -7.08 3.35
CA LYS A 133 6.09 -6.00 2.66
C LYS A 133 5.19 -4.80 2.47
N PHE A 134 5.83 -3.64 2.45
CA PHE A 134 5.23 -2.41 1.99
C PHE A 134 5.61 -2.19 0.51
N ILE A 135 4.65 -1.78 -0.32
CA ILE A 135 4.88 -1.34 -1.69
C ILE A 135 4.40 0.11 -1.79
N GLY A 136 5.31 1.02 -2.13
CA GLY A 136 5.03 2.43 -2.18
C GLY A 136 5.45 3.09 -3.47
N THR A 137 4.79 4.21 -3.78
CA THR A 137 5.25 5.15 -4.79
C THR A 137 5.67 6.45 -4.13
N ILE A 138 6.64 7.13 -4.75
CA ILE A 138 7.05 8.47 -4.35
C ILE A 138 7.42 9.29 -5.57
N GLU A 139 7.04 10.57 -5.57
CA GLU A 139 7.54 11.52 -6.55
C GLU A 139 8.96 12.02 -6.19
N ARG A 140 9.91 11.84 -7.12
CA ARG A 140 11.28 12.39 -7.02
C ARG A 140 11.29 13.90 -7.25
N ARG A 141 10.85 14.65 -6.24
CA ARG A 141 10.90 16.13 -6.25
C ARG A 141 12.30 16.72 -6.10
N SER A 142 13.24 15.93 -5.58
CA SER A 142 14.64 16.31 -5.46
C SER A 142 15.53 15.08 -5.39
N ARG A 143 16.80 15.22 -5.82
CA ARG A 143 17.80 14.13 -5.68
C ARG A 143 18.00 13.68 -4.23
N SER A 144 17.77 14.57 -3.26
CA SER A 144 17.95 14.26 -1.83
C SER A 144 16.77 13.52 -1.19
N THR A 145 15.60 13.47 -1.84
CA THR A 145 14.40 12.83 -1.27
C THR A 145 14.61 11.33 -1.07
N ILE A 146 14.99 10.61 -2.13
CA ILE A 146 15.25 9.16 -2.07
C ILE A 146 16.45 8.84 -1.19
N LEU A 147 17.52 9.65 -1.26
CA LEU A 147 18.69 9.46 -0.40
C LEU A 147 18.34 9.54 1.09
N LYS A 148 17.55 10.55 1.49
CA LYS A 148 17.10 10.69 2.87
C LYS A 148 16.20 9.53 3.28
N LEU A 149 15.25 9.14 2.44
CA LEU A 149 14.37 8.01 2.71
C LEU A 149 15.16 6.71 2.90
N ASN A 150 16.10 6.42 1.99
CA ASN A 150 16.94 5.23 2.07
C ASN A 150 17.81 5.21 3.35
N HIS A 151 18.38 6.36 3.73
CA HIS A 151 19.14 6.49 4.96
C HIS A 151 18.29 6.15 6.20
N LEU A 152 17.06 6.67 6.26
CA LEU A 152 16.14 6.38 7.37
C LEU A 152 15.72 4.92 7.38
N ILE A 153 15.33 4.35 6.24
CA ILE A 153 14.95 2.92 6.14
C ILE A 153 16.07 2.02 6.65
N TYR A 154 17.32 2.31 6.29
CA TYR A 154 18.48 1.58 6.81
C TYR A 154 18.60 1.71 8.33
N ALA A 155 18.43 2.93 8.89
CA ALA A 155 18.48 3.17 10.33
C ALA A 155 17.39 2.39 11.10
N TRP A 156 16.23 2.14 10.48
CA TRP A 156 15.15 1.32 11.04
C TRP A 156 15.33 -0.20 10.84
N ASN A 157 16.52 -0.64 10.39
CA ASN A 157 16.81 -2.04 10.07
C ASN A 157 15.80 -2.65 9.08
N MET A 158 15.54 -1.92 8.00
CA MET A 158 14.73 -2.33 6.87
C MET A 158 15.54 -2.25 5.57
N THR A 159 15.04 -2.90 4.51
CA THR A 159 15.61 -2.82 3.16
C THR A 159 14.64 -2.12 2.22
N LEU A 160 15.15 -1.22 1.37
CA LEU A 160 14.41 -0.60 0.26
C LEU A 160 14.89 -1.20 -1.06
N ASP A 161 13.96 -1.72 -1.85
CA ASP A 161 14.22 -2.20 -3.20
C ASP A 161 13.43 -1.34 -4.20
N ILE A 162 14.13 -0.75 -5.17
CA ILE A 162 13.48 -0.03 -6.26
C ILE A 162 12.94 -1.03 -7.28
N VAL A 163 11.67 -0.91 -7.64
CA VAL A 163 11.05 -1.74 -8.68
C VAL A 163 11.12 -0.98 -10.01
N PRO A 164 11.90 -1.46 -11.00
CA PRO A 164 12.02 -0.79 -12.29
C PRO A 164 10.66 -0.72 -13.01
N LEU A 165 10.21 0.47 -13.43
CA LEU A 165 8.92 0.62 -14.09
C LEU A 165 8.79 -0.21 -15.38
N ASN A 166 9.89 -0.35 -16.12
CA ASN A 166 9.95 -1.17 -17.33
C ASN A 166 9.70 -2.68 -17.09
N SER A 167 9.84 -3.16 -15.85
CA SER A 167 9.56 -4.57 -15.51
C SER A 167 8.08 -4.95 -15.63
N PHE A 168 7.19 -3.97 -15.67
CA PHE A 168 5.73 -4.17 -15.80
C PHE A 168 5.08 -3.16 -16.77
N ASN A 169 5.85 -2.61 -17.71
CA ASN A 169 5.39 -1.60 -18.68
C ASN A 169 4.85 -0.31 -18.03
N GLY A 170 5.28 0.02 -16.81
CA GLY A 170 4.91 1.25 -16.11
C GLY A 170 5.60 2.51 -16.62
N ASP A 171 6.57 2.36 -17.51
CA ASP A 171 7.29 3.43 -18.21
C ASP A 171 6.58 3.88 -19.51
N VAL A 172 5.49 3.22 -19.89
CA VAL A 172 4.68 3.58 -21.05
C VAL A 172 3.85 4.82 -20.75
N ILE A 173 4.13 5.91 -21.48
CA ILE A 173 3.34 7.14 -21.38
C ILE A 173 2.01 6.94 -22.13
N HIS A 174 0.91 6.96 -21.38
CA HIS A 174 -0.42 7.01 -21.99
C HIS A 174 -0.79 8.46 -22.34
N PRO A 175 -1.28 8.73 -23.56
CA PRO A 175 -1.49 10.10 -24.06
C PRO A 175 -2.50 10.96 -23.28
N ASN A 176 -3.32 10.33 -22.42
CA ASN A 176 -4.31 11.01 -21.58
C ASN A 176 -3.92 11.03 -20.08
N ILE A 177 -2.75 10.51 -19.72
CA ILE A 177 -2.19 10.61 -18.37
C ILE A 177 -1.16 11.73 -18.43
N ILE A 178 -1.34 12.77 -17.61
CA ILE A 178 -0.36 13.87 -17.52
C ILE A 178 0.98 13.27 -17.13
N ALA A 179 1.89 13.20 -18.11
CA ALA A 179 3.26 12.75 -17.94
C ALA A 179 4.15 13.96 -17.63
N GLY A 180 5.08 13.78 -16.70
CA GLY A 180 6.01 14.84 -16.27
C GLY A 180 6.55 14.68 -14.85
N HIS A 181 5.94 13.79 -14.05
CA HIS A 181 6.41 13.48 -12.70
C HIS A 181 7.37 12.30 -12.71
N ASP A 182 8.47 12.45 -11.99
CA ASP A 182 9.48 11.41 -11.86
C ASP A 182 9.12 10.45 -10.72
N ILE A 183 8.28 9.45 -10.99
CA ILE A 183 7.77 8.52 -9.98
C ILE A 183 8.71 7.32 -9.79
N VAL A 184 8.95 6.95 -8.54
CA VAL A 184 9.66 5.73 -8.16
C VAL A 184 8.68 4.78 -7.49
N LEU A 185 8.61 3.55 -7.99
CA LEU A 185 8.00 2.41 -7.29
C LEU A 185 9.08 1.70 -6.49
N PHE A 186 8.79 1.36 -5.24
CA PHE A 186 9.71 0.66 -4.36
C PHE A 186 8.98 -0.26 -3.40
N SER A 187 9.70 -1.23 -2.84
CA SER A 187 9.24 -2.02 -1.70
C SER A 187 10.11 -1.82 -0.48
N ILE A 188 9.51 -1.94 0.69
CA ILE A 188 10.20 -1.97 1.98
C ILE A 188 9.87 -3.29 2.68
N VAL A 189 10.91 -3.94 3.21
CA VAL A 189 10.79 -5.15 4.03
C VAL A 189 11.58 -4.98 5.32
N LYS A 190 11.10 -5.58 6.41
CA LYS A 190 11.88 -5.67 7.66
C LYS A 190 12.98 -6.71 7.48
N ASN A 191 14.21 -6.37 7.88
CA ASN A 191 15.29 -7.34 7.92
C ASN A 191 15.02 -8.32 9.06
N THR A 192 14.98 -9.62 8.77
CA THR A 192 14.98 -10.65 9.81
C THR A 192 16.30 -10.60 10.57
N GLN A 193 16.25 -10.66 11.89
CA GLN A 193 17.46 -10.91 12.67
C GLN A 193 17.95 -12.31 12.29
N LYS A 194 19.19 -12.40 11.79
CA LYS A 194 19.87 -13.67 11.55
C LYS A 194 20.17 -14.37 12.87
#